data_AF-A0A1R4H857-F1
#
_entry.id   AF-A0A1R4H857-F1
#
_cell.length_a   1.000
_cell.length_b   1.000
_cell.length_c   1.000
_cell.angle_alpha   90.00
_cell.angle_beta   90.00
_cell.angle_gamma   90.00
#
_symmetry.space_group_name_H-M   'P 1'
#
loop_
_entity.id
_entity.type
_entity.pdbx_description
1 polymer ?
#
loop_
_entity_poly.entity_id
_entity_poly.type
_entity_poly.pdbx_seq_one_letter_code
_entity_poly.pdbx_strand_id
1 'polypeptide(L)' 'MSKKNKSWSSEDTLAILREHLIEGKSVADLCEARGLAPSLFYTWREELFKPNVAADKKRNQRKEQLKIKALEDRLAEN' A
#
# COMPACT_ATOMS: atom_id res chain seq x y z
N MET A 1 -23.84 -10.09 -22.84
CA MET A 1 -22.61 -9.32 -23.14
C MET A 1 -21.65 -9.44 -21.98
N SER A 2 -20.56 -10.20 -22.15
CA SER A 2 -19.57 -10.44 -21.10
C SER A 2 -18.75 -9.16 -20.89
N LYS A 3 -19.04 -8.42 -19.82
CA LYS A 3 -18.23 -7.28 -19.38
C LYS A 3 -16.84 -7.83 -19.07
N LYS A 4 -15.87 -7.57 -19.97
CA LYS A 4 -14.47 -7.90 -19.74
C LYS A 4 -14.03 -7.04 -18.55
N ASN A 5 -13.99 -7.64 -17.36
CA ASN A 5 -13.41 -7.01 -16.19
C ASN A 5 -11.94 -6.78 -16.50
N LYS A 6 -11.59 -5.53 -16.84
CA LYS A 6 -10.21 -5.10 -16.99
C LYS A 6 -9.55 -5.33 -15.63
N SER A 7 -8.75 -6.38 -15.51
CA SER A 7 -7.95 -6.61 -14.33
C SER A 7 -6.79 -5.62 -14.37
N TRP A 8 -6.76 -4.72 -13.41
CA TRP A 8 -5.66 -3.77 -13.24
C TRP A 8 -4.60 -4.44 -12.39
N SER A 9 -3.36 -4.49 -12.90
CA SER A 9 -2.23 -4.91 -12.09
C SER A 9 -1.98 -3.89 -10.98
N SER A 10 -1.33 -4.32 -9.91
CA SER A 10 -0.89 -3.41 -8.83
C SER A 10 0.02 -2.31 -9.37
N GLU A 11 0.86 -2.62 -10.36
CA GLU A 11 1.76 -1.66 -11.00
C GLU A 11 1.01 -0.58 -11.80
N ASP A 12 0.00 -0.98 -12.58
CA ASP A 12 -0.86 -0.05 -13.34
C ASP A 12 -1.62 0.89 -12.41
N THR A 13 -2.20 0.34 -11.35
CA THR A 13 -2.92 1.11 -10.33
C THR A 13 -2.01 2.16 -9.68
N LEU A 14 -0.77 1.78 -9.35
CA LEU A 14 0.22 2.69 -8.77
C LEU A 14 0.67 3.77 -9.74
N ALA A 15 0.84 3.45 -11.03
CA ALA A 15 1.18 4.44 -12.05
C ALA A 15 0.10 5.52 -12.16
N ILE A 16 -1.18 5.11 -12.19
CA ILE A 16 -2.33 6.04 -12.27
C ILE A 16 -2.42 6.92 -11.01
N LEU A 17 -2.28 6.33 -9.82
CA LEU A 17 -2.25 7.08 -8.57
C LEU A 17 -1.07 8.07 -8.52
N ARG A 18 0.09 7.69 -9.06
CA ARG A 18 1.28 8.53 -9.13
C ARG A 18 1.08 9.74 -10.04
N GLU A 19 0.47 9.57 -11.22
CA GLU A 19 0.16 10.69 -12.12
C GLU A 19 -0.72 11.74 -11.43
N HIS A 20 -1.72 11.31 -10.65
CA HIS A 20 -2.55 12.23 -9.86
C HIS A 20 -1.77 12.90 -8.72
N LEU A 21 -1.07 12.11 -7.91
CA LEU A 21 -0.42 12.57 -6.68
C LEU A 21 0.83 13.41 -6.92
N ILE A 22 1.56 13.17 -8.02
CA ILE A 22 2.82 13.86 -8.33
C ILE A 22 2.63 14.92 -9.41
N GLU A 23 1.97 14.58 -10.52
CA GLU A 23 1.80 15.54 -11.63
C GLU A 23 0.59 16.46 -11.43
N GLY A 24 -0.30 16.15 -10.47
CA GLY A 24 -1.47 16.97 -10.16
C GLY A 24 -2.59 16.87 -11.20
N LYS A 25 -2.57 15.85 -12.07
CA LYS A 25 -3.65 15.63 -13.06
C LYS A 25 -4.99 15.40 -12.37
N SER A 26 -6.07 15.88 -12.96
CA SER A 26 -7.40 15.68 -12.38
C SER A 26 -7.82 14.20 -12.43
N VAL A 27 -8.54 13.74 -11.40
CA VAL A 27 -9.07 12.37 -11.37
C VAL A 27 -10.02 12.12 -12.52
N ALA A 28 -10.82 13.13 -12.91
CA ALA A 28 -11.78 13.02 -14.01
C ALA A 28 -11.08 12.75 -15.35
N ASP A 29 -10.04 13.52 -15.65
CA ASP A 29 -9.25 13.38 -16.88
C ASP A 29 -8.54 12.02 -16.95
N LEU A 30 -7.91 11.60 -15.83
CA LEU A 30 -7.28 10.28 -15.72
C LEU A 30 -8.28 9.13 -15.88
N CYS A 31 -9.45 9.25 -15.25
CA CYS A 31 -10.52 8.26 -15.34
C CYS A 31 -11.08 8.15 -16.76
N GLU A 32 -11.29 9.28 -17.44
CA GLU A 32 -11.78 9.33 -18.80
C GLU A 32 -10.75 8.75 -19.80
N ALA A 33 -9.48 9.19 -19.71
CA ALA A 33 -8.42 8.74 -20.60
C ALA A 33 -8.13 7.24 -20.48
N ARG A 34 -8.27 6.66 -19.29
CA ARG A 34 -7.97 5.24 -19.01
C ARG A 34 -9.22 4.35 -19.00
N GLY A 35 -10.42 4.92 -19.13
CA GLY A 35 -11.69 4.19 -18.98
C GLY A 35 -11.88 3.59 -17.57
N LEU A 36 -11.36 4.27 -16.55
CA LEU A 36 -11.38 3.86 -15.15
C LEU A 36 -12.61 4.44 -14.44
N ALA A 37 -13.31 3.63 -13.67
CA ALA A 37 -14.39 4.11 -12.82
C ALA A 37 -13.84 4.99 -11.67
N PRO A 38 -14.37 6.21 -11.44
CA PRO A 38 -13.89 7.09 -10.38
C PRO A 38 -13.95 6.46 -8.99
N SER A 39 -15.00 5.68 -8.69
CA SER A 39 -15.12 4.97 -7.41
C SER A 39 -13.94 4.02 -7.15
N LEU A 40 -13.42 3.37 -8.20
CA LEU A 40 -12.30 2.44 -8.08
C LEU A 40 -10.99 3.19 -7.78
N PHE A 41 -10.79 4.36 -8.40
CA PHE A 41 -9.66 5.24 -8.10
C PHE A 41 -9.62 5.63 -6.62
N TYR A 42 -10.76 6.04 -6.05
CA TYR A 42 -10.85 6.40 -4.64
C TYR A 42 -10.58 5.22 -3.70
N THR A 43 -11.07 4.03 -4.02
CA THR A 43 -10.75 2.82 -3.27
C THR A 43 -9.25 2.55 -3.29
N TRP A 44 -8.60 2.58 -4.46
CA TRP A 44 -7.15 2.36 -4.55
C TRP A 44 -6.34 3.41 -3.80
N ARG A 45 -6.77 4.67 -3.85
CA ARG A 45 -6.12 5.75 -3.10
C ARG A 45 -6.19 5.48 -1.60
N GLU A 46 -7.34 5.06 -1.09
CA GLU A 46 -7.50 4.71 0.32
C GLU A 46 -6.63 3.51 0.70
N GLU A 47 -6.61 2.45 -0.11
CA GLU A 47 -5.79 1.25 0.11
C GLU A 47 -4.28 1.55 0.08
N LEU A 48 -3.84 2.51 -0.75
CA LEU A 48 -2.44 2.92 -0.82
C LEU A 48 -1.96 3.58 0.49
N PHE A 49 -2.82 4.41 1.09
CA PHE A 49 -2.50 5.15 2.31
C PHE A 49 -2.92 4.42 3.57
N LYS A 50 -3.67 3.32 3.47
CA LYS A 50 -3.95 2.47 4.61
C LYS A 50 -2.62 1.98 5.18
N PRO A 51 -2.28 2.36 6.42
CA PRO A 51 -1.09 1.82 7.05
C PRO A 51 -1.26 0.31 7.09
N ASN A 52 -0.26 -0.44 6.61
CA ASN A 52 -0.17 -1.87 6.84
C ASN A 52 0.12 -2.10 8.33
N VAL A 53 -0.80 -1.74 9.23
CA VAL A 53 -0.67 -1.86 10.69
C VAL A 53 -0.31 -3.28 11.09
N ALA A 54 -0.77 -4.28 10.33
CA ALA A 54 -0.38 -5.68 10.52
C ALA A 54 1.10 -5.95 10.20
N ALA A 55 1.65 -5.35 9.14
CA ALA A 55 3.06 -5.51 8.78
C ALA A 55 3.98 -4.74 9.73
N ASP A 56 3.58 -3.53 10.14
CA ASP A 56 4.34 -2.71 11.06
C ASP A 56 4.38 -3.32 12.48
N LYS A 57 3.24 -3.82 12.98
CA LYS A 57 3.18 -4.58 14.25
C LYS A 57 4.11 -5.80 14.25
N LYS A 58 4.12 -6.60 13.18
CA LYS A 58 5.05 -7.76 13.06
C LYS A 58 6.51 -7.32 13.09
N ARG A 59 6.85 -6.21 12.44
CA ARG A 59 8.21 -5.66 12.44
C ARG A 59 8.62 -5.18 13.83
N ASN A 60 7.71 -4.53 14.56
CA ASN A 60 7.98 -4.07 15.92
C ASN A 60 8.15 -5.24 16.89
N GLN A 61 7.26 -6.22 16.84
CA GLN A 61 7.33 -7.42 17.67
C GLN A 61 8.66 -8.17 17.47
N ARG A 62 9.12 -8.31 16.22
CA ARG A 62 10.43 -8.95 15.94
C ARG A 62 11.60 -8.16 16.55
N LYS A 63 11.56 -6.82 16.51
CA LYS A 63 12.58 -5.97 17.13
C LYS A 63 12.57 -6.09 18.66
N GLU A 64 11.40 -6.18 19.27
CA GLU A 64 11.25 -6.38 20.71
C GLU A 64 11.80 -7.74 21.13
N GLN A 65 11.46 -8.82 20.40
CA GLN A 65 11.99 -10.16 20.66
C GLN A 65 13.52 -10.22 20.55
N LEU A 66 14.11 -9.54 19.56
CA LEU A 66 15.57 -9.45 19.43
C LEU A 66 16.22 -8.68 20.60
N LYS A 67 15.59 -7.60 21.07
CA LYS A 67 16.08 -6.86 22.25
C LYS A 67 16.00 -7.70 23.52
N ILE A 68 14.89 -8.40 23.73
CA ILE A 68 14.69 -9.29 24.89
C ILE A 68 15.80 -10.34 24.89
N LYS A 69 16.00 -11.04 23.76
CA LYS A 69 17.05 -12.06 23.64
C LYS A 69 18.46 -11.51 23.92
N ALA A 70 18.78 -10.33 23.41
CA ALA A 70 20.08 -9.69 23.64
C ALA A 70 20.29 -9.29 25.10
N LEU A 71 19.23 -8.95 25.83
CA LEU A 71 19.30 -8.65 27.25
C LEU A 71 19.44 -9.92 28.09
N GLU A 72 18.71 -11.00 27.74
CA GLU A 72 18.81 -12.30 28.39
C GLU A 72 20.21 -12.90 28.29
N ASP A 73 20.83 -12.86 27.11
CA ASP A 73 22.20 -13.35 26.86
C ASP A 73 23.22 -12.62 27.75
N ARG A 74 23.08 -11.30 27.84
CA ARG A 74 23.96 -10.43 28.62
C ARG A 74 23.77 -10.56 30.14
N LEU A 75 22.61 -11.05 30.58
CA LEU A 75 22.34 -11.43 31.97
C LEU A 75 22.89 -12.82 32.32
N ALA A 76 23.01 -13.72 31.33
CA ALA A 76 23.51 -15.08 31.52
C ALA A 76 25.04 -15.18 31.48
N GLU A 77 25.73 -14.19 30.89
CA GLU A 77 27.20 -14.11 30.82
C GLU A 77 27.86 -13.55 32.11
N ASN A 78 27.06 -13.18 33.12
CA ASN A 78 27.51 -12.54 34.39
C ASN A 78 27.13 -13.41 35.59
#